data_AF-A0A2V9VJF8-F1
#
_entry.id   AF-A0A2V9VJF8-F1
#
_cell.length_a   1.000
_cell.length_b   1.000
_cell.length_c   1.000
_cell.angle_alpha   90.00
_cell.angle_beta   90.00
_cell.angle_gamma   90.00
#
_symmetry.space_group_name_H-M   'P 1'
#
loop_
_entity.id
_entity.type
_entity.pdbx_description
1 polymer ?
#
loop_
_entity_poly.entity_id
_entity_poly.type
_entity_poly.pdbx_seq_one_letter_code
_entity_poly.pdbx_strand_id
1 'polypeptide(L)'
;MSTPTASCSSLWPEFAVSKFHGHSWPADNVAAFAGGAERQGETMFTPQTFPLALLMMITSAICWGSWANTYKGVKNYRFELFYWDYAIGIFLISLILGHTMGSTGHDASSMMNNIHAAGTSNVIYALIGGAIFNLANLLLVAAIDMAGLAVAFPISIGIALVVGTVLSYILQPKGNPALLGLGVICALVAVILDGKAYGSLGRAEKSTSRKSVIVCVISGILMGLWAPFLTRAMTSGSPLGPYSAVVFLTLGALFSCFIWNLYFMKHP
;
A
#
# COMPACT_ATOMS: atom_id res chain seq x y z
N MET A 1 35.52 -23.68 -5.26
CA MET A 1 34.25 -23.62 -6.01
C MET A 1 33.50 -22.40 -5.54
N SER A 2 33.68 -21.31 -6.28
CA SER A 2 33.26 -19.95 -5.99
C SER A 2 31.86 -19.70 -6.55
N THR A 3 30.89 -19.50 -5.67
CA THR A 3 29.60 -18.88 -6.02
C THR A 3 29.84 -17.39 -6.29
N PRO A 4 29.51 -16.84 -7.47
CA PRO A 4 29.57 -15.40 -7.68
C PRO A 4 28.37 -14.75 -7.00
N THR A 5 28.66 -14.08 -5.90
CA THR A 5 27.91 -12.93 -5.39
C THR A 5 27.91 -11.82 -6.45
N ALA A 6 26.75 -11.39 -6.93
CA ALA A 6 26.62 -10.14 -7.68
C ALA A 6 25.22 -9.53 -7.53
N SER A 7 25.18 -8.48 -6.69
CA SER A 7 24.43 -7.23 -6.78
C SER A 7 23.01 -7.24 -7.37
N CYS A 8 22.02 -6.97 -6.51
CA CYS A 8 20.73 -6.39 -6.90
C CYS A 8 20.44 -5.21 -5.97
N SER A 9 21.37 -4.25 -5.94
CA SER A 9 21.29 -2.98 -5.22
C SER A 9 20.44 -1.92 -5.93
N SER A 10 19.66 -2.27 -6.96
CA SER A 10 18.95 -1.30 -7.81
C SER A 10 17.44 -1.25 -7.61
N LEU A 11 16.91 -1.85 -6.54
CA LEU A 11 15.46 -2.02 -6.34
C LEU A 11 14.67 -0.72 -6.05
N TRP A 12 15.22 0.50 -6.08
CA TRP A 12 14.41 1.71 -5.75
C TRP A 12 14.82 3.13 -6.23
N PRO A 13 15.93 3.47 -6.92
CA PRO A 13 16.23 4.90 -7.10
C PRO A 13 15.65 5.63 -8.34
N GLU A 14 15.04 5.00 -9.34
CA GLU A 14 14.74 5.73 -10.60
C GLU A 14 13.37 6.42 -10.73
N PHE A 15 12.37 6.08 -9.91
CA PHE A 15 11.04 6.70 -10.04
C PHE A 15 10.78 7.90 -9.12
N ALA A 16 11.70 8.26 -8.22
CA ALA A 16 11.51 9.36 -7.27
C ALA A 16 12.33 10.63 -7.57
N VAL A 17 13.19 10.65 -8.60
CA VAL A 17 14.15 11.78 -8.81
C VAL A 17 14.06 12.49 -10.17
N SER A 18 13.31 11.98 -11.16
CA SER A 18 13.27 12.62 -12.49
C SER A 18 12.12 13.63 -12.66
N LYS A 19 12.33 14.84 -12.10
CA LYS A 19 11.94 16.18 -12.61
C LYS A 19 11.67 17.18 -11.47
N PHE A 20 12.73 17.55 -10.77
CA PHE A 20 12.81 18.89 -10.17
C PHE A 20 13.99 19.63 -10.81
N HIS A 21 13.80 20.09 -12.05
CA HIS A 21 14.62 21.17 -12.59
C HIS A 21 13.75 22.39 -12.84
N GLY A 22 14.05 23.41 -12.05
CA GLY A 22 13.77 24.83 -12.19
C GLY A 22 12.66 25.24 -13.15
N HIS A 23 11.50 25.56 -12.60
CA HIS A 23 10.83 26.82 -12.92
C HIS A 23 10.03 27.23 -11.69
N SER A 24 10.28 28.47 -11.24
CA SER A 24 9.63 29.14 -10.11
C SER A 24 8.11 28.99 -10.15
N TRP A 25 7.54 28.29 -9.17
CA TRP A 25 6.10 28.26 -8.94
C TRP A 25 5.67 29.56 -8.26
N PRO A 26 4.76 30.37 -8.84
CA PRO A 26 4.28 31.60 -8.22
C PRO A 26 3.56 31.30 -6.90
N ALA A 27 3.89 32.06 -5.86
CA ALA A 27 3.46 31.87 -4.46
C ALA A 27 1.94 32.01 -4.23
N ASP A 28 1.21 32.45 -5.25
CA ASP A 28 -0.22 32.72 -5.31
C ASP A 28 -1.07 31.46 -5.54
N ASN A 29 -0.50 30.38 -6.07
CA ASN A 29 -1.20 29.10 -6.28
C ASN A 29 -1.20 28.18 -5.04
N VAL A 30 -0.49 28.56 -3.98
CA VAL A 30 -0.46 27.80 -2.71
C VAL A 30 -1.78 27.96 -1.95
N ALA A 31 -2.47 29.10 -2.14
CA ALA A 31 -3.79 29.34 -1.55
C ALA A 31 -4.90 28.47 -2.19
N ALA A 32 -4.77 28.11 -3.47
CA ALA A 32 -5.77 27.29 -4.17
C ALA A 32 -5.67 25.79 -3.84
N PHE A 33 -4.47 25.28 -3.52
CA PHE A 33 -4.29 23.92 -2.99
C PHE A 33 -4.69 23.80 -1.50
N ALA A 34 -4.68 24.93 -0.77
CA ALA A 34 -5.13 25.01 0.62
C ALA A 34 -6.65 25.24 0.76
N GLY A 35 -7.35 25.66 -0.30
CA GLY A 35 -8.73 26.17 -0.25
C GLY A 35 -9.85 25.13 -0.19
N GLY A 36 -9.56 23.85 -0.03
CA GLY A 36 -10.57 22.77 0.00
C GLY A 36 -10.47 21.83 1.20
N ALA A 37 -9.62 22.15 2.19
CA ALA A 37 -9.63 21.48 3.47
C ALA A 37 -10.70 22.16 4.35
N GLU A 38 -11.93 21.68 4.24
CA GLU A 38 -12.96 21.97 5.24
C GLU A 38 -12.36 21.61 6.61
N ARG A 39 -12.26 22.62 7.49
CA ARG A 39 -11.60 22.55 8.79
C ARG A 39 -12.23 21.44 9.65
N GLN A 40 -11.64 20.25 9.64
CA GLN A 40 -11.87 19.24 10.67
C GLN A 40 -10.70 19.26 11.65
N GLY A 41 -10.90 19.99 12.75
CA GLY A 41 -10.18 19.88 14.04
C GLY A 41 -8.67 19.65 13.98
N GLU A 42 -7.91 20.73 14.05
CA GLU A 42 -6.48 20.72 14.38
C GLU A 42 -6.25 19.97 15.72
N THR A 43 -5.58 18.80 15.72
CA THR A 43 -4.79 18.21 16.86
C THR A 43 -4.36 16.73 16.66
N MET A 44 -4.38 16.23 15.42
CA MET A 44 -3.81 14.93 15.04
C MET A 44 -2.71 15.17 14.00
N PHE A 45 -1.57 14.47 14.08
CA PHE A 45 -0.45 14.74 13.18
C PHE A 45 -0.81 14.39 11.73
N THR A 46 -1.13 15.42 10.95
CA THR A 46 -1.20 15.38 9.49
C THR A 46 -0.11 16.30 8.95
N PRO A 47 0.58 15.92 7.88
CA PRO A 47 1.68 16.74 7.37
C PRO A 47 1.11 18.08 6.87
N GLN A 48 1.42 19.16 7.58
CA GLN A 48 0.91 20.51 7.31
C GLN A 48 1.63 21.21 6.15
N THR A 49 2.81 20.70 5.78
CA THR A 49 3.64 21.28 4.72
C THR A 49 4.03 20.22 3.70
N PHE A 50 4.16 20.64 2.46
CA PHE A 50 4.58 19.77 1.36
C PHE A 50 5.92 19.05 1.63
N PRO A 51 6.98 19.71 2.14
CA PRO A 51 8.24 19.02 2.44
C PRO A 51 8.09 17.92 3.48
N LEU A 52 7.26 18.15 4.51
CA LEU A 52 7.00 17.14 5.54
C LEU A 52 6.22 15.95 4.97
N ALA A 53 5.20 16.21 4.15
CA ALA A 53 4.44 15.16 3.47
C ALA A 53 5.35 14.31 2.55
N LEU A 54 6.24 14.98 1.80
CA LEU A 54 7.19 14.33 0.90
C LEU A 54 8.19 13.46 1.67
N LEU A 55 8.77 13.98 2.76
CA LEU A 55 9.68 13.22 3.62
C LEU A 55 9.00 11.96 4.19
N MET A 56 7.78 12.10 4.72
CA MET A 56 7.02 10.96 5.24
C MET A 56 6.69 9.93 4.15
N MET A 57 6.35 10.38 2.94
CA MET A 57 6.09 9.49 1.80
C MET A 57 7.36 8.71 1.41
N ILE A 58 8.51 9.37 1.36
CA ILE A 58 9.80 8.71 1.07
C ILE A 58 10.14 7.71 2.17
N THR A 59 10.01 8.08 3.44
CA THR A 59 10.21 7.15 4.57
C THR A 59 9.30 5.94 4.48
N SER A 60 8.01 6.13 4.16
CA SER A 60 7.05 5.05 3.95
C SER A 60 7.47 4.12 2.81
N ALA A 61 7.92 4.66 1.69
CA ALA A 61 8.42 3.89 0.55
C ALA A 61 9.66 3.05 0.91
N ILE A 62 10.59 3.62 1.69
CA ILE A 62 11.76 2.89 2.21
C ILE A 62 11.30 1.74 3.11
N CYS A 63 10.43 2.01 4.09
CA CYS A 63 9.90 0.98 5.00
C CYS A 63 9.20 -0.15 4.25
N TRP A 64 8.40 0.17 3.22
CA TRP A 64 7.75 -0.83 2.38
C TRP A 64 8.76 -1.71 1.63
N GLY A 65 9.77 -1.10 0.99
CA GLY A 65 10.83 -1.81 0.30
C GLY A 65 11.73 -2.64 1.22
N SER A 66 11.96 -2.18 2.46
CA SER A 66 12.77 -2.90 3.45
C SER A 66 12.21 -4.29 3.75
N TRP A 67 10.88 -4.47 3.77
CA TRP A 67 10.26 -5.77 4.03
C TRP A 67 10.75 -6.86 3.06
N ALA A 68 10.69 -6.59 1.75
CA ALA A 68 11.12 -7.55 0.74
C ALA A 68 12.63 -7.83 0.78
N ASN A 69 13.43 -6.83 1.16
CA ASN A 69 14.88 -6.96 1.28
C ASN A 69 15.28 -7.76 2.53
N THR A 70 14.62 -7.52 3.66
CA THR A 70 14.85 -8.27 4.90
C THR A 70 14.47 -9.74 4.72
N TYR A 71 13.35 -10.04 4.06
CA TYR A 71 12.97 -11.43 3.73
C TYR A 71 14.05 -12.13 2.90
N LYS A 72 14.62 -11.45 1.89
CA LYS A 72 15.72 -12.00 1.09
C LYS A 72 17.03 -12.14 1.89
N GLY A 73 17.23 -11.32 2.91
CA GLY A 73 18.41 -11.36 3.79
C GLY A 73 18.41 -12.52 4.77
N VAL A 74 17.23 -12.92 5.26
CA VAL A 74 17.09 -14.08 6.16
C VAL A 74 17.15 -15.40 5.37
N LYS A 75 18.34 -15.99 5.29
CA LYS A 75 18.52 -17.30 4.63
C LYS A 75 17.90 -18.41 5.50
N ASN A 76 17.09 -19.29 4.89
CA ASN A 76 16.45 -20.45 5.53
C ASN A 76 15.37 -20.15 6.58
N TYR A 77 14.77 -18.96 6.57
CA TYR A 77 13.60 -18.68 7.41
C TYR A 77 12.31 -18.99 6.65
N ARG A 78 11.35 -19.64 7.32
CA ARG A 78 10.05 -19.97 6.73
C ARG A 78 9.25 -18.70 6.47
N PHE A 79 8.69 -18.57 5.26
CA PHE A 79 7.90 -17.39 4.86
C PHE A 79 6.74 -17.13 5.82
N GLU A 80 6.08 -18.18 6.27
CA GLU A 80 4.90 -18.13 7.12
C GLU A 80 5.24 -17.51 8.49
N LEU A 81 6.40 -17.85 9.06
CA LEU A 81 6.89 -17.27 10.32
C LEU A 81 7.29 -15.80 10.12
N PHE A 82 7.98 -15.48 9.01
CA PHE A 82 8.31 -14.09 8.68
C PHE A 82 7.05 -13.23 8.51
N TYR A 83 6.02 -13.82 7.93
CA TYR A 83 4.75 -13.15 7.69
C TYR A 83 3.96 -12.94 8.99
N TRP A 84 4.08 -13.84 9.96
CA TRP A 84 3.59 -13.62 11.33
C TRP A 84 4.24 -12.41 11.98
N ASP A 85 5.57 -12.34 11.93
CA ASP A 85 6.34 -11.22 12.49
C ASP A 85 5.93 -9.89 11.82
N TYR A 86 5.72 -9.92 10.51
CA TYR A 86 5.19 -8.77 9.76
C TYR A 86 3.79 -8.36 10.21
N ALA A 87 2.82 -9.29 10.26
CA ALA A 87 1.43 -9.00 10.58
C ALA A 87 1.27 -8.45 12.01
N ILE A 88 2.00 -9.02 12.98
CA ILE A 88 2.02 -8.53 14.35
C ILE A 88 2.73 -7.17 14.40
N GLY A 89 3.86 -7.03 13.72
CA GLY A 89 4.65 -5.80 13.69
C GLY A 89 3.88 -4.60 13.16
N ILE A 90 3.18 -4.73 12.02
CA ILE A 90 2.38 -3.62 11.47
C ILE A 90 1.22 -3.23 12.38
N PHE A 91 0.61 -4.20 13.08
CA PHE A 91 -0.45 -3.94 14.03
C PHE A 91 0.08 -3.21 15.27
N LEU A 92 1.18 -3.68 15.86
CA LEU A 92 1.79 -3.03 17.02
C LEU A 92 2.29 -1.61 16.70
N ILE A 93 2.94 -1.41 15.55
CA ILE A 93 3.37 -0.08 15.11
C ILE A 93 2.15 0.82 14.88
N SER A 94 1.06 0.30 14.31
CA SER A 94 -0.17 1.09 14.14
C SER A 94 -0.76 1.54 15.48
N LEU A 95 -0.73 0.68 16.50
CA LEU A 95 -1.18 1.02 17.86
C LEU A 95 -0.26 2.08 18.48
N ILE A 96 1.06 1.90 18.38
CA ILE A 96 2.04 2.87 18.90
C ILE A 96 1.83 4.22 18.23
N LEU A 97 1.75 4.28 16.89
CA LEU A 97 1.54 5.53 16.15
C LEU A 97 0.16 6.13 16.42
N GLY A 98 -0.87 5.31 16.53
CA GLY A 98 -2.23 5.74 16.88
C GLY A 98 -2.31 6.37 18.27
N HIS A 99 -1.64 5.78 19.26
CA HIS A 99 -1.59 6.32 20.63
C HIS A 99 -0.59 7.48 20.80
N THR A 100 0.45 7.56 19.98
CA THR A 100 1.45 8.64 20.09
C THR A 100 1.07 9.85 19.23
N MET A 101 0.98 9.67 17.92
CA MET A 101 0.70 10.75 16.94
C MET A 101 -0.79 10.95 16.69
N GLY A 102 -1.61 9.92 16.91
CA GLY A 102 -3.06 9.96 16.76
C GLY A 102 -3.82 10.44 18.00
N SER A 103 -3.18 10.52 19.17
CA SER A 103 -3.82 10.86 20.46
C SER A 103 -3.24 12.12 21.11
N THR A 104 -2.57 12.99 20.34
CA THR A 104 -1.92 14.21 20.84
C THR A 104 -2.90 15.29 21.32
N GLY A 105 -4.19 15.21 20.96
CA GLY A 105 -5.25 16.11 21.42
C GLY A 105 -6.29 15.42 22.31
N HIS A 106 -7.02 16.21 23.11
CA HIS A 106 -8.19 15.75 23.89
C HIS A 106 -9.52 15.96 23.12
N ASP A 107 -9.45 16.23 21.83
CA ASP A 107 -10.59 16.64 21.01
C ASP A 107 -11.23 15.46 20.27
N ALA A 108 -12.32 15.72 19.54
CA ALA A 108 -13.03 14.70 18.74
C ALA A 108 -12.18 14.06 17.62
N SER A 109 -11.07 14.70 17.23
CA SER A 109 -10.08 14.21 16.25
C SER A 109 -9.10 13.19 16.83
N SER A 110 -8.98 13.12 18.17
CA SER A 110 -8.14 12.15 18.87
C SER A 110 -8.61 10.74 18.55
N MET A 111 -7.67 9.83 18.27
CA MET A 111 -7.96 8.46 17.84
C MET A 111 -9.02 7.79 18.72
N MET A 112 -8.90 7.86 20.04
CA MET A 112 -9.85 7.21 20.96
C MET A 112 -11.27 7.78 20.84
N ASN A 113 -11.38 9.10 20.79
CA ASN A 113 -12.66 9.81 20.65
C ASN A 113 -13.28 9.55 19.26
N ASN A 114 -12.44 9.51 18.22
CA ASN A 114 -12.86 9.20 16.86
C ASN A 114 -13.35 7.75 16.74
N ILE A 115 -12.70 6.78 17.40
CA ILE A 115 -13.16 5.39 17.42
C ILE A 115 -14.56 5.29 18.07
N HIS A 116 -14.79 6.03 19.17
CA HIS A 116 -16.09 6.02 19.84
C HIS A 116 -17.19 6.72 19.03
N ALA A 117 -16.84 7.77 18.28
CA ALA A 117 -17.78 8.50 17.43
C ALA A 117 -18.01 7.83 16.07
N ALA A 118 -17.11 6.94 15.63
CA ALA A 118 -17.16 6.31 14.33
C ALA A 118 -18.32 5.30 14.22
N GLY A 119 -18.94 5.26 13.05
CA GLY A 119 -20.00 4.30 12.77
C GLY A 119 -19.45 2.87 12.69
N THR A 120 -20.16 1.90 13.26
CA THR A 120 -19.77 0.48 13.24
C THR A 120 -19.57 -0.04 11.80
N SER A 121 -20.34 0.46 10.83
CA SER A 121 -20.17 0.13 9.41
C SER A 121 -18.77 0.50 8.89
N ASN A 122 -18.21 1.62 9.33
CA ASN A 122 -16.90 2.09 8.88
C ASN A 122 -15.77 1.26 9.47
N VAL A 123 -15.92 0.84 10.73
CA VAL A 123 -15.02 -0.13 11.37
C VAL A 123 -15.02 -1.46 10.60
N ILE A 124 -16.20 -1.96 10.24
CA ILE A 124 -16.33 -3.20 9.45
C ILE A 124 -15.68 -3.04 8.07
N TYR A 125 -15.88 -1.91 7.38
CA TYR A 125 -15.23 -1.66 6.10
C TYR A 125 -13.71 -1.60 6.19
N ALA A 126 -13.16 -0.98 7.25
CA ALA A 126 -11.72 -0.95 7.49
C ALA A 126 -11.16 -2.35 7.77
N LEU A 127 -11.85 -3.16 8.59
CA LEU A 127 -11.47 -4.56 8.86
C LEU A 127 -11.50 -5.42 7.59
N ILE A 128 -12.56 -5.31 6.77
CA ILE A 128 -12.67 -6.03 5.50
C ILE A 128 -11.57 -5.58 4.53
N GLY A 129 -11.31 -4.27 4.43
CA GLY A 129 -10.22 -3.73 3.63
C GLY A 129 -8.87 -4.33 4.05
N GLY A 130 -8.63 -4.44 5.35
CA GLY A 130 -7.43 -5.08 5.91
C GLY A 130 -7.30 -6.56 5.56
N ALA A 131 -8.39 -7.30 5.65
CA ALA A 131 -8.43 -8.72 5.30
C ALA A 131 -8.16 -8.95 3.81
N ILE A 132 -8.76 -8.13 2.94
CA ILE A 132 -8.54 -8.15 1.49
C ILE A 132 -7.09 -7.78 1.16
N PHE A 133 -6.56 -6.72 1.78
CA PHE A 133 -5.18 -6.27 1.60
C PHE A 133 -4.18 -7.39 1.94
N ASN A 134 -4.38 -8.07 3.07
CA ASN A 134 -3.55 -9.17 3.50
C ASN A 134 -3.59 -10.32 2.48
N LEU A 135 -4.79 -10.81 2.14
CA LEU A 135 -4.96 -11.88 1.16
C LEU A 135 -4.32 -11.55 -0.20
N ALA A 136 -4.51 -10.31 -0.67
CA ALA A 136 -3.91 -9.85 -1.93
C ALA A 136 -2.38 -9.91 -1.90
N ASN A 137 -1.75 -9.50 -0.78
CA ASN A 137 -0.31 -9.58 -0.60
C ASN A 137 0.22 -11.01 -0.62
N LEU A 138 -0.44 -11.96 0.07
CA LEU A 138 -0.03 -13.37 0.04
C LEU A 138 -0.14 -13.94 -1.39
N LEU A 139 -1.25 -13.67 -2.08
CA LEU A 139 -1.45 -14.10 -3.46
C LEU A 139 -0.45 -13.46 -4.43
N LEU A 140 -0.02 -12.22 -4.17
CA LEU A 140 1.00 -11.55 -4.97
C LEU A 140 2.35 -12.24 -4.82
N VAL A 141 2.75 -12.56 -3.58
CA VAL A 141 4.00 -13.29 -3.32
C VAL A 141 3.95 -14.68 -3.96
N ALA A 142 2.84 -15.39 -3.83
CA ALA A 142 2.63 -16.68 -4.51
C ALA A 142 2.68 -16.55 -6.04
N ALA A 143 2.03 -15.52 -6.60
CA ALA A 143 2.07 -15.23 -8.03
C ALA A 143 3.51 -14.96 -8.53
N ILE A 144 4.29 -14.19 -7.77
CA ILE A 144 5.70 -13.92 -8.07
C ILE A 144 6.51 -15.21 -8.06
N ASP A 145 6.30 -16.10 -7.10
CA ASP A 145 7.01 -17.38 -7.08
C ASP A 145 6.58 -18.29 -8.24
N MET A 146 5.31 -18.30 -8.63
CA MET A 146 4.81 -19.16 -9.72
C MET A 146 5.16 -18.63 -11.12
N ALA A 147 4.96 -17.34 -11.38
CA ALA A 147 5.09 -16.72 -12.72
C ALA A 147 6.40 -15.94 -12.92
N GLY A 148 7.14 -15.65 -11.85
CA GLY A 148 8.29 -14.76 -11.90
C GLY A 148 7.92 -13.28 -11.89
N LEU A 149 8.92 -12.44 -11.57
CA LEU A 149 8.76 -11.00 -11.43
C LEU A 149 8.30 -10.32 -12.74
N ALA A 150 8.81 -10.79 -13.88
CA ALA A 150 8.52 -10.23 -15.20
C ALA A 150 7.02 -10.27 -15.57
N VAL A 151 6.30 -11.29 -15.09
CA VAL A 151 4.87 -11.51 -15.40
C VAL A 151 3.97 -11.09 -14.24
N ALA A 152 4.33 -11.43 -13.00
CA ALA A 152 3.48 -11.17 -11.85
C ALA A 152 3.34 -9.68 -11.54
N PHE A 153 4.41 -8.89 -11.68
CA PHE A 153 4.37 -7.45 -11.40
C PHE A 153 3.46 -6.70 -12.37
N PRO A 154 3.63 -6.80 -13.70
CA PRO A 154 2.78 -6.05 -14.62
C PRO A 154 1.31 -6.37 -14.53
N ILE A 155 0.98 -7.66 -14.38
CA ILE A 155 -0.41 -8.11 -14.31
C ILE A 155 -1.03 -7.67 -12.99
N SER A 156 -0.41 -8.00 -11.86
CA SER A 156 -1.05 -7.79 -10.55
C SER A 156 -1.06 -6.30 -10.19
N ILE A 157 0.08 -5.61 -10.27
CA ILE A 157 0.21 -4.20 -9.89
C ILE A 157 -0.51 -3.30 -10.90
N GLY A 158 -0.41 -3.60 -12.20
CA GLY A 158 -1.10 -2.83 -13.23
C GLY A 158 -2.62 -2.87 -13.05
N ILE A 159 -3.19 -4.05 -12.80
CA ILE A 159 -4.63 -4.20 -12.51
C ILE A 159 -4.99 -3.47 -11.21
N ALA A 160 -4.20 -3.64 -10.14
CA ALA A 160 -4.45 -3.01 -8.86
C ALA A 160 -4.50 -1.48 -8.95
N LEU A 161 -3.57 -0.88 -9.71
CA LEU A 161 -3.51 0.56 -9.93
C LEU A 161 -4.78 1.07 -10.62
N VAL A 162 -5.20 0.41 -11.70
CA VAL A 162 -6.41 0.83 -12.45
C VAL A 162 -7.66 0.65 -11.61
N VAL A 163 -7.87 -0.56 -11.07
CA VAL A 163 -9.06 -0.90 -10.27
C VAL A 163 -9.16 0.00 -9.04
N GLY A 164 -8.07 0.11 -8.27
CA GLY A 164 -8.04 0.90 -7.05
C GLY A 164 -8.24 2.40 -7.31
N THR A 165 -7.61 2.95 -8.35
CA THR A 165 -7.76 4.37 -8.68
C THR A 165 -9.18 4.68 -9.16
N VAL A 166 -9.72 3.89 -10.09
CA VAL A 166 -11.05 4.13 -10.66
C VAL A 166 -12.14 4.00 -9.59
N LEU A 167 -12.11 2.93 -8.80
CA LEU A 167 -13.12 2.70 -7.77
C LEU A 167 -13.04 3.74 -6.65
N SER A 168 -11.82 4.14 -6.24
CA SER A 168 -11.66 5.19 -5.21
C SER A 168 -12.11 6.55 -5.73
N TYR A 169 -11.88 6.85 -7.01
CA TYR A 169 -12.35 8.09 -7.63
C TYR A 169 -13.87 8.15 -7.75
N ILE A 170 -14.53 7.02 -8.07
CA ILE A 170 -16.00 6.94 -8.07
C ILE A 170 -16.58 7.20 -6.68
N LEU A 171 -15.94 6.68 -5.63
CA LEU A 171 -16.38 6.90 -4.25
C LEU A 171 -16.16 8.34 -3.78
N GLN A 172 -15.06 8.96 -4.21
CA GLN A 172 -14.70 10.30 -3.77
C GLN A 172 -13.98 11.06 -4.89
N PRO A 173 -14.73 11.72 -5.80
CA PRO A 173 -14.16 12.39 -6.97
C PRO A 173 -13.43 13.67 -6.55
N LYS A 174 -12.17 13.52 -6.14
CA LYS A 174 -11.27 14.63 -5.79
C LYS A 174 -10.19 14.81 -6.87
N GLY A 175 -9.91 16.06 -7.21
CA GLY A 175 -8.87 16.43 -8.18
C GLY A 175 -9.32 16.40 -9.64
N ASN A 176 -8.39 16.70 -10.54
CA ASN A 176 -8.65 16.76 -11.98
C ASN A 176 -8.62 15.35 -12.61
N PRO A 177 -9.74 14.85 -13.19
CA PRO A 177 -9.80 13.51 -13.77
C PRO A 177 -8.84 13.31 -14.95
N ALA A 178 -8.55 14.35 -15.73
CA ALA A 178 -7.63 14.26 -16.86
C ALA A 178 -6.19 14.06 -16.37
N LEU A 179 -5.78 14.76 -15.31
CA LEU A 179 -4.45 14.61 -14.73
C LEU A 179 -4.29 13.25 -14.04
N LEU A 180 -5.35 12.77 -13.36
CA LEU A 180 -5.39 11.43 -12.77
C LEU A 180 -5.27 10.34 -13.84
N GLY A 181 -6.06 10.45 -14.93
CA GLY A 181 -6.01 9.51 -16.05
C GLY A 181 -4.64 9.46 -16.72
N LEU A 182 -4.02 10.63 -16.95
CA LEU A 182 -2.66 10.71 -17.48
C LEU A 182 -1.64 10.05 -16.54
N GLY A 183 -1.76 10.27 -15.24
CA GLY A 183 -0.92 9.63 -14.22
C GLY A 183 -1.05 8.11 -14.24
N VAL A 184 -2.27 7.58 -14.33
CA VAL A 184 -2.53 6.13 -14.43
C VAL A 184 -1.93 5.54 -15.70
N ILE A 185 -2.09 6.19 -16.85
CA ILE A 185 -1.49 5.73 -18.12
C ILE A 185 0.04 5.71 -18.00
N CYS A 186 0.64 6.77 -17.45
CA CYS A 186 2.08 6.84 -17.23
C CYS A 186 2.56 5.71 -16.30
N ALA A 187 1.86 5.45 -15.20
CA ALA A 187 2.17 4.37 -14.27
C ALA A 187 2.04 2.98 -14.91
N LEU A 188 1.03 2.77 -15.77
CA LEU A 188 0.88 1.53 -16.53
C LEU A 188 2.05 1.28 -17.48
N VAL A 189 2.48 2.32 -18.20
CA VAL A 189 3.65 2.23 -19.09
C VAL A 189 4.90 1.89 -18.27
N ALA A 190 5.12 2.58 -17.14
CA ALA A 190 6.23 2.31 -16.25
C ALA A 190 6.26 0.85 -15.76
N VAL A 191 5.14 0.34 -15.26
CA VAL A 191 5.00 -1.04 -14.77
C VAL A 191 5.26 -2.07 -15.87
N ILE A 192 4.86 -1.80 -17.12
CA ILE A 192 5.17 -2.68 -18.27
C ILE A 192 6.66 -2.67 -18.58
N LEU A 193 7.29 -1.48 -18.57
CA LEU A 193 8.74 -1.36 -18.80
C LEU A 193 9.55 -2.06 -17.70
N ASP A 194 9.14 -1.93 -16.45
CA ASP A 194 9.73 -2.65 -15.31
C ASP A 194 9.63 -4.17 -15.51
N GLY A 195 8.45 -4.68 -15.88
CA GLY A 195 8.26 -6.10 -16.18
C GLY A 195 9.20 -6.61 -17.28
N LYS A 196 9.36 -5.83 -18.36
CA LYS A 196 10.29 -6.15 -19.45
C LYS A 196 11.76 -6.13 -18.99
N ALA A 197 12.13 -5.18 -18.14
CA ALA A 197 13.46 -5.13 -17.56
C ALA A 197 13.71 -6.35 -16.64
N TYR A 198 12.73 -6.78 -15.84
CA TYR A 198 12.84 -8.00 -15.06
C TYR A 198 12.94 -9.26 -15.91
N GLY A 199 12.29 -9.29 -17.07
CA GLY A 199 12.39 -10.41 -18.01
C GLY A 199 13.73 -10.48 -18.74
N SER A 200 14.45 -9.35 -18.88
CA SER A 200 15.76 -9.32 -19.53
C SER A 200 16.92 -9.72 -18.59
N LEU A 201 16.68 -9.72 -17.28
CA LEU A 201 17.60 -10.32 -16.32
C LEU A 201 17.59 -11.83 -16.54
N GLY A 202 18.71 -12.42 -16.98
CA GLY A 202 18.87 -13.82 -17.40
C GLY A 202 18.63 -14.91 -16.34
N ARG A 203 17.75 -14.66 -15.37
CA ARG A 203 17.20 -15.62 -14.44
C ARG A 203 16.18 -16.46 -15.18
N ALA A 204 16.34 -17.79 -15.14
CA ALA A 204 15.46 -18.73 -15.83
C ALA A 204 13.98 -18.33 -15.68
N GLU A 205 13.35 -17.92 -16.79
CA GLU A 205 11.92 -17.70 -16.84
C GLU A 205 11.23 -18.98 -16.39
N LYS A 206 10.52 -18.94 -15.27
CA LYS A 206 9.63 -20.02 -14.89
C LYS A 206 8.52 -20.07 -15.94
N SER A 207 8.24 -21.24 -16.49
CA SER A 207 7.20 -21.39 -17.51
C SER A 207 5.87 -20.84 -16.99
N THR A 208 5.35 -19.81 -17.64
CA THR A 208 4.09 -19.19 -17.23
C THR A 208 2.95 -20.18 -17.44
N SER A 209 2.29 -20.57 -16.36
CA SER A 209 1.15 -21.50 -16.40
C SER A 209 -0.16 -20.72 -16.37
N ARG A 210 -1.23 -21.26 -16.96
CA ARG A 210 -2.58 -20.67 -16.86
C ARG A 210 -2.99 -20.45 -15.40
N LYS A 211 -2.57 -21.34 -14.49
CA LYS A 211 -2.82 -21.18 -13.05
C LYS A 211 -2.13 -19.95 -12.46
N SER A 212 -0.87 -19.68 -12.83
CA SER A 212 -0.12 -18.55 -12.26
C SER A 212 -0.69 -17.21 -12.73
N VAL A 213 -1.11 -17.12 -14.00
CA VAL A 213 -1.79 -15.92 -14.54
C VAL A 213 -3.11 -15.65 -13.81
N ILE A 214 -3.91 -16.68 -13.54
CA ILE A 214 -5.17 -16.53 -12.79
C ILE A 214 -4.88 -15.98 -11.38
N VAL A 215 -3.85 -16.51 -10.70
CA VAL A 215 -3.46 -16.01 -9.37
C VAL A 215 -2.99 -14.55 -9.43
N CYS A 216 -2.21 -14.15 -10.45
CA CYS A 216 -1.83 -12.74 -10.66
C CYS A 216 -3.04 -11.82 -10.81
N VAL A 217 -4.01 -12.22 -11.63
CA VAL A 217 -5.22 -11.41 -11.89
C VAL A 217 -6.07 -11.29 -10.62
N ILE A 218 -6.31 -12.39 -9.90
CA ILE A 218 -7.07 -12.37 -8.65
C ILE A 218 -6.36 -11.50 -7.62
N SER A 219 -5.04 -11.66 -7.46
CA SER A 219 -4.23 -10.83 -6.58
C SER A 219 -4.35 -9.35 -6.93
N GLY A 220 -4.21 -8.99 -8.21
CA GLY A 220 -4.31 -7.61 -8.69
C GLY A 220 -5.69 -6.99 -8.44
N ILE A 221 -6.78 -7.73 -8.67
CA ILE A 221 -8.14 -7.25 -8.40
C ILE A 221 -8.31 -7.01 -6.90
N LEU A 222 -7.95 -7.98 -6.04
CA LEU A 222 -8.06 -7.83 -4.59
C LEU A 222 -7.18 -6.67 -4.07
N MET A 223 -5.98 -6.52 -4.63
CA MET A 223 -5.06 -5.41 -4.32
C MET A 223 -5.61 -4.05 -4.79
N GLY A 224 -6.45 -4.02 -5.82
CA GLY A 224 -7.19 -2.81 -6.20
C GLY A 224 -8.38 -2.53 -5.28
N LEU A 225 -9.01 -3.56 -4.73
CA LEU A 225 -10.26 -3.43 -3.96
C LEU A 225 -10.08 -2.88 -2.55
N TRP A 226 -8.96 -3.14 -1.87
CA TRP A 226 -8.81 -2.72 -0.47
C TRP A 226 -8.87 -1.19 -0.29
N ALA A 227 -8.31 -0.43 -1.24
CA ALA A 227 -8.25 1.04 -1.16
C ALA A 227 -9.64 1.71 -1.20
N PRO A 228 -10.59 1.29 -2.08
CA PRO A 228 -11.99 1.71 -2.02
C PRO A 228 -12.69 1.41 -0.68
N PHE A 229 -12.46 0.23 -0.10
CA PHE A 229 -13.03 -0.13 1.21
C PHE A 229 -12.51 0.81 2.31
N LEU A 230 -11.21 1.08 2.32
CA LEU A 230 -10.60 2.02 3.26
C LEU A 230 -11.09 3.47 3.01
N THR A 231 -11.20 3.87 1.74
CA THR A 231 -11.74 5.19 1.37
C THR A 231 -13.16 5.37 1.89
N ARG A 232 -14.02 4.36 1.74
CA ARG A 232 -15.39 4.37 2.27
C ARG A 232 -15.40 4.51 3.79
N ALA A 233 -14.56 3.77 4.50
CA ALA A 233 -14.43 3.83 5.95
C ALA A 233 -14.02 5.24 6.47
N MET A 234 -13.27 5.99 5.66
CA MET A 234 -12.76 7.32 6.01
C MET A 234 -13.64 8.49 5.53
N THR A 235 -14.67 8.24 4.72
CA THR A 235 -15.42 9.32 4.03
C THR A 235 -16.92 9.29 4.26
N SER A 236 -17.49 8.15 4.66
CA SER A 236 -18.94 7.97 4.74
C SER A 236 -19.48 8.13 6.16
N GLY A 237 -20.58 8.87 6.33
CA GLY A 237 -21.33 8.93 7.60
C GLY A 237 -20.51 9.51 8.75
N SER A 238 -20.25 8.70 9.79
CA SER A 238 -19.35 9.01 10.90
C SER A 238 -17.96 8.38 10.65
N PRO A 239 -17.05 9.05 9.91
CA PRO A 239 -15.84 8.45 9.36
C PRO A 239 -14.79 8.13 10.42
N LEU A 240 -13.96 7.13 10.09
CA LEU A 240 -12.72 6.89 10.81
C LEU A 240 -11.64 7.90 10.37
N GLY A 241 -10.95 8.49 11.33
CA GLY A 241 -9.72 9.23 11.10
C GLY A 241 -8.61 8.30 10.59
N PRO A 242 -7.56 8.84 9.95
CA PRO A 242 -6.50 8.05 9.31
C PRO A 242 -5.78 7.11 10.29
N TYR A 243 -5.52 7.52 11.53
CA TYR A 243 -4.87 6.66 12.53
C TYR A 243 -5.81 5.53 13.00
N SER A 244 -7.08 5.84 13.31
CA SER A 244 -8.10 4.85 13.66
C SER A 244 -8.33 3.85 12.52
N ALA A 245 -8.40 4.34 11.28
CA ALA A 245 -8.60 3.53 10.09
C ALA A 245 -7.44 2.56 9.87
N VAL A 246 -6.19 3.01 10.06
CA VAL A 246 -5.00 2.15 9.94
C VAL A 246 -4.93 1.09 11.05
N VAL A 247 -5.34 1.41 12.28
CA VAL A 247 -5.44 0.42 13.37
C VAL A 247 -6.45 -0.68 13.02
N PHE A 248 -7.66 -0.32 12.56
CA PHE A 248 -8.65 -1.33 12.17
C PHE A 248 -8.26 -2.07 10.88
N LEU A 249 -7.60 -1.41 9.93
CA LEU A 249 -7.06 -2.04 8.73
C LEU A 249 -6.03 -3.11 9.11
N THR A 250 -5.04 -2.77 9.94
CA THR A 250 -4.00 -3.73 10.36
C THR A 250 -4.55 -4.81 11.28
N LEU A 251 -5.58 -4.52 12.09
CA LEU A 251 -6.31 -5.53 12.86
C LEU A 251 -7.03 -6.53 11.95
N GLY A 252 -7.68 -6.06 10.89
CA GLY A 252 -8.32 -6.91 9.88
C GLY A 252 -7.30 -7.78 9.13
N ALA A 253 -6.14 -7.19 8.80
CA ALA A 253 -5.02 -7.93 8.23
C ALA A 253 -4.51 -9.02 9.18
N LEU A 254 -4.33 -8.71 10.46
CA LEU A 254 -3.91 -9.66 11.49
C LEU A 254 -4.93 -10.80 11.67
N PHE A 255 -6.23 -10.51 11.80
CA PHE A 255 -7.26 -11.55 11.91
C PHE A 255 -7.33 -12.44 10.69
N SER A 256 -7.22 -11.88 9.49
CA SER A 256 -7.16 -12.69 8.28
C SER A 256 -5.87 -13.52 8.20
N CYS A 257 -4.76 -13.05 8.78
CA CYS A 257 -3.52 -13.80 8.89
C CYS A 257 -3.72 -15.08 9.71
N PHE A 258 -4.48 -15.04 10.81
CA PHE A 258 -4.85 -16.26 11.54
C PHE A 258 -5.58 -17.28 10.66
N ILE A 259 -6.38 -16.87 9.69
CA ILE A 259 -7.11 -17.79 8.81
C ILE A 259 -6.18 -18.30 7.70
N TRP A 260 -5.61 -17.39 6.92
CA TRP A 260 -4.86 -17.72 5.71
C TRP A 260 -3.49 -18.30 6.02
N ASN A 261 -2.74 -17.71 6.96
CA ASN A 261 -1.40 -18.17 7.28
C ASN A 261 -1.44 -19.53 7.98
N LEU A 262 -2.44 -19.80 8.84
CA LEU A 262 -2.63 -21.16 9.39
C LEU A 262 -3.02 -22.18 8.32
N TYR A 263 -3.81 -21.78 7.31
CA TYR A 263 -4.13 -22.64 6.18
C TYR A 263 -2.87 -22.99 5.36
N PHE A 264 -2.06 -21.99 4.99
CA PHE A 264 -0.80 -22.21 4.26
C PHE A 264 0.23 -22.99 5.08
N MET A 265 0.29 -22.82 6.41
CA MET A 265 1.15 -23.65 7.27
C MET A 265 0.72 -25.12 7.33
N LYS A 266 -0.57 -25.42 7.12
CA LYS A 266 -1.09 -26.80 7.06
C LYS A 266 -0.99 -27.43 5.66
N HIS A 267 -0.93 -26.61 4.62
CA HIS A 267 -0.82 -27.02 3.22
C HIS A 267 0.28 -26.21 2.52
N PRO A 268 1.57 -26.54 2.76
CA PRO A 268 2.72 -25.84 2.19
C PRO A 268 2.85 -26.02 0.67
#